data_AF-A0A972W4C6-F1
#
_entry.id   AF-A0A972W4C6-F1
#
_cell.length_a   1.000
_cell.length_b   1.000
_cell.length_c   1.000
_cell.angle_alpha   90.00
_cell.angle_beta   90.00
_cell.angle_gamma   90.00
#
_symmetry.space_group_name_H-M   'P 1'
#
loop_
_entity.id
_entity.type
_entity.pdbx_description
1 polymer ?
#
loop_
_entity_poly.entity_id
_entity_poly.type
_entity_poly.pdbx_seq_one_letter_code
_entity_poly.pdbx_strand_id
1 'polypeptide(L)'
;FDVVHLSSDRIKLKDNYNNVSYYLEGYQKYNFNYDQIFYDNIEYFLQEYNVWEKTYTSSTGELNEFDNENFLSFTPENITTFYSSQDVVGTNIANVYWDYVGDYSVANVQGYDNLKILTLDYDSWGTEEFELTVINDSTISLYHNNSGTTYEFKGRGYIQYLKSSSAKETVRNEDRKRTKVIRETKIRRNLK
;
A
#
# COMPACT_ATOMS: atom_id res chain seq x y z
N PHE A 1 -17.18 27.12 11.91
CA PHE A 1 -15.90 26.47 12.22
C PHE A 1 -15.06 27.39 13.07
N ASP A 2 -14.46 26.88 14.14
CA ASP A 2 -13.41 27.59 14.87
C ASP A 2 -12.05 27.19 14.32
N VAL A 3 -11.17 28.17 14.12
CA VAL A 3 -9.83 27.94 13.60
C VAL A 3 -8.83 28.01 14.74
N VAL A 4 -8.04 26.95 14.90
CA VAL A 4 -6.95 26.88 15.89
C VAL A 4 -5.64 26.70 15.14
N HIS A 5 -4.76 27.67 15.25
CA HIS A 5 -3.39 27.55 14.76
C HIS A 5 -2.60 26.60 15.68
N LEU A 6 -2.00 25.56 15.11
CA LEU A 6 -1.22 24.57 15.86
C LEU A 6 0.28 24.78 15.67
N SER A 7 0.73 25.04 14.43
CA SER A 7 2.11 25.35 14.06
C SER A 7 2.14 26.15 12.77
N SER A 8 3.32 26.64 12.38
CA SER A 8 3.55 27.45 11.17
C SER A 8 2.98 26.87 9.87
N ASP A 9 2.80 25.56 9.84
CA ASP A 9 2.30 24.75 8.73
C ASP A 9 1.01 24.00 9.06
N ARG A 10 0.42 24.17 10.26
CA ARG A 10 -0.72 23.35 10.70
C ARG A 10 -1.82 24.18 11.33
N ILE A 11 -3.02 24.03 10.79
CA ILE A 11 -4.25 24.57 11.38
C ILE A 11 -5.25 23.44 11.65
N LYS A 12 -6.02 23.60 12.72
CA LYS A 12 -7.15 22.74 13.07
C LYS A 12 -8.44 23.53 12.88
N LEU A 13 -9.36 23.00 12.08
CA LEU A 13 -10.73 23.51 11.96
C LEU A 13 -11.64 22.65 12.83
N LYS A 14 -12.25 23.25 13.85
CA LYS A 14 -13.27 22.60 14.68
C LYS A 14 -14.65 22.93 14.13
N ASP A 15 -15.38 21.90 13.75
CA ASP A 15 -16.81 21.98 13.50
C ASP A 15 -17.57 21.66 14.80
N ASN A 16 -17.96 22.70 15.53
CA ASN A 16 -18.68 22.52 16.80
C ASN A 16 -20.10 21.97 16.59
N TYR A 17 -20.69 22.15 15.40
CA TYR A 17 -22.04 21.67 15.11
C TYR A 17 -22.03 20.16 14.87
N ASN A 18 -21.07 19.67 14.09
CA ASN A 18 -20.94 18.25 13.78
C ASN A 18 -20.01 17.49 14.75
N ASN A 19 -19.38 18.18 15.71
CA ASN A 19 -18.36 17.63 16.61
C ASN A 19 -17.20 16.95 15.87
N VAL A 20 -16.74 17.54 14.75
CA VAL A 20 -15.65 17.02 13.92
C VAL A 20 -14.47 17.98 13.96
N SER A 21 -13.25 17.44 13.92
CA SER A 21 -12.02 18.22 13.77
C SER A 21 -11.32 17.87 12.47
N TYR A 22 -11.03 18.87 11.65
CA TYR A 22 -10.22 18.75 10.44
C TYR A 22 -8.83 19.32 10.72
N TYR A 23 -7.79 18.67 10.21
CA TYR A 23 -6.41 19.16 10.27
C TYR A 23 -5.98 19.50 8.86
N LEU A 24 -5.53 20.74 8.64
CA LEU A 24 -4.85 21.11 7.40
C LEU A 24 -3.37 21.31 7.71
N GLU A 25 -2.54 20.52 7.04
CA GLU A 25 -1.09 20.63 7.04
C GLU A 25 -0.69 21.23 5.68
N GLY A 26 -0.17 22.45 5.69
CA GLY A 26 0.18 23.23 4.52
C GLY A 26 1.68 23.18 4.28
N TYR A 27 2.09 22.75 3.09
CA TYR A 27 3.49 22.63 2.74
C TYR A 27 3.93 23.76 1.81
N GLN A 28 5.13 24.31 2.04
CA GLN A 28 5.75 25.24 1.09
C GLN A 28 6.09 24.48 -0.19
N LYS A 29 5.45 24.85 -1.32
CA LYS A 29 5.61 24.17 -2.62
C LYS A 29 7.07 23.94 -3.04
N TYR A 30 7.96 24.87 -2.69
CA TYR A 30 9.37 24.80 -3.06
C TYR A 30 10.16 23.69 -2.37
N ASN A 31 9.73 23.23 -1.19
CA ASN A 31 10.39 22.18 -0.41
C ASN A 31 9.46 20.98 -0.15
N PHE A 32 8.37 20.86 -0.92
CA PHE A 32 7.41 19.79 -0.71
C PHE A 32 7.92 18.49 -1.34
N ASN A 33 8.16 17.50 -0.49
CA ASN A 33 8.57 16.18 -0.91
C ASN A 33 7.34 15.35 -1.32
N TYR A 34 6.98 15.42 -2.60
CA TYR A 34 5.85 14.65 -3.16
C TYR A 34 6.07 13.14 -2.99
N ASP A 35 7.31 12.68 -3.13
CA ASP A 35 7.66 11.27 -2.99
C ASP A 35 7.39 10.78 -1.57
N GLN A 36 7.79 11.56 -0.56
CA GLN A 36 7.52 11.22 0.84
C GLN A 36 6.03 11.05 1.12
N ILE A 37 5.18 11.96 0.64
CA ILE A 37 3.72 11.87 0.83
C ILE A 37 3.14 10.67 0.10
N PHE A 38 3.65 10.34 -1.08
CA PHE A 38 3.26 9.14 -1.80
C PHE A 38 3.61 7.88 -0.97
N TYR A 39 4.85 7.76 -0.49
CA TYR A 39 5.28 6.64 0.33
C TYR A 39 4.61 6.59 1.71
N ASP A 40 4.21 7.73 2.28
CA ASP A 40 3.39 7.80 3.50
C ASP A 40 1.96 7.29 3.29
N ASN A 41 1.54 7.08 2.04
CA ASN A 41 0.21 6.62 1.64
C ASN A 41 0.28 5.34 0.78
N ILE A 42 1.35 4.56 0.91
CA ILE A 42 1.66 3.43 0.04
C ILE A 42 0.59 2.31 0.02
N GLU A 43 -0.13 2.08 1.13
CA GLU A 43 -1.23 1.12 1.19
C GLU A 43 -2.36 1.49 0.22
N TYR A 44 -2.63 2.79 0.07
CA TYR A 44 -3.61 3.25 -0.91
C TYR A 44 -3.15 2.98 -2.34
N PHE A 45 -1.85 3.13 -2.60
CA PHE A 45 -1.27 2.77 -3.89
C PHE A 45 -1.39 1.27 -4.17
N LEU A 46 -1.10 0.42 -3.18
CA LEU A 46 -1.28 -1.04 -3.28
C LEU A 46 -2.75 -1.43 -3.57
N GLN A 47 -3.71 -0.59 -3.16
CA GLN A 47 -5.15 -0.80 -3.39
C GLN A 47 -5.69 -0.18 -4.68
N GLU A 48 -4.86 0.50 -5.50
CA GLU A 48 -5.33 1.12 -6.75
C GLU A 48 -5.63 0.11 -7.86
N TYR A 49 -5.14 -1.13 -7.71
CA TYR A 49 -5.34 -2.21 -8.66
C TYR A 49 -6.10 -3.35 -8.01
N ASN A 50 -6.97 -4.04 -8.77
CA ASN A 50 -7.64 -5.23 -8.27
C ASN A 50 -6.64 -6.34 -7.94
N VAL A 51 -5.58 -6.46 -8.74
CA VAL A 51 -4.58 -7.52 -8.63
C VAL A 51 -3.20 -6.97 -9.01
N TRP A 52 -2.18 -7.46 -8.34
CA TRP A 52 -0.77 -7.34 -8.68
C TRP A 52 -0.33 -8.69 -9.26
N GLU A 53 0.01 -8.74 -10.54
CA GLU A 53 0.46 -9.94 -11.25
C GLU A 53 1.99 -9.97 -11.34
N LYS A 54 2.61 -11.09 -10.97
CA LYS A 54 4.06 -11.26 -11.03
C LYS A 54 4.54 -11.22 -12.47
N THR A 55 5.49 -10.33 -12.76
CA THR A 55 6.10 -10.17 -14.07
C THR A 55 7.57 -10.58 -14.12
N TYR A 56 8.21 -10.67 -12.96
CA TYR A 56 9.62 -11.02 -12.86
C TYR A 56 9.95 -11.68 -11.53
N THR A 57 10.90 -12.63 -11.58
CA THR A 57 11.60 -13.20 -10.43
C THR A 57 13.08 -13.19 -10.76
N SER A 58 13.92 -12.69 -9.85
CA SER A 58 15.36 -12.66 -10.06
C SER A 58 15.99 -14.05 -10.10
N SER A 59 17.04 -14.22 -10.88
CA SER A 59 17.87 -15.44 -10.86
C SER A 59 18.76 -15.56 -9.61
N THR A 60 18.80 -14.52 -8.78
CA THR A 60 19.52 -14.48 -7.51
C THR A 60 18.56 -14.78 -6.37
N GLY A 61 19.09 -15.38 -5.31
CA GLY A 61 18.34 -15.74 -4.11
C GLY A 61 18.12 -17.24 -3.96
N GLU A 62 17.69 -17.66 -2.77
CA GLU A 62 17.34 -19.05 -2.48
C GLU A 62 15.88 -19.35 -2.85
N LEU A 63 15.61 -20.60 -3.21
CA LEU A 63 14.24 -21.05 -3.47
C LEU A 63 13.43 -20.98 -2.18
N ASN A 64 12.21 -20.47 -2.28
CA ASN A 64 11.30 -20.29 -1.14
C ASN A 64 9.83 -20.46 -1.59
N GLU A 65 8.92 -20.65 -0.65
CA GLU A 65 7.50 -20.93 -0.96
C GLU A 65 6.82 -19.80 -1.71
N PHE A 66 7.22 -18.55 -1.46
CA PHE A 66 6.68 -17.38 -2.15
C PHE A 66 7.04 -17.35 -3.65
N ASP A 67 8.01 -18.13 -4.11
CA ASP A 67 8.31 -18.29 -5.54
C ASP A 67 7.09 -18.78 -6.35
N ASN A 68 6.17 -19.50 -5.71
CA ASN A 68 4.95 -20.02 -6.32
C ASN A 68 3.84 -18.97 -6.44
N GLU A 69 3.90 -17.89 -5.65
CA GLU A 69 2.87 -16.84 -5.65
C GLU A 69 2.99 -15.97 -6.89
N ASN A 70 1.93 -15.96 -7.71
CA ASN A 70 1.89 -15.25 -8.99
C ASN A 70 0.97 -14.02 -8.94
N PHE A 71 0.04 -13.97 -8.00
CA PHE A 71 -0.88 -12.85 -7.84
C PHE A 71 -0.98 -12.43 -6.38
N LEU A 72 -1.07 -11.12 -6.16
CA LEU A 72 -1.42 -10.52 -4.88
C LEU A 72 -2.62 -9.58 -5.05
N SER A 73 -3.44 -9.41 -4.04
CA SER A 73 -4.46 -8.36 -3.99
C SER A 73 -4.48 -7.73 -2.61
N PHE A 74 -4.52 -6.39 -2.57
CA PHE A 74 -4.65 -5.61 -1.34
C PHE A 74 -6.01 -4.93 -1.39
N THR A 75 -6.92 -5.35 -0.53
CA THR A 75 -8.29 -4.86 -0.61
C THR A 75 -8.48 -3.57 0.16
N PRO A 76 -9.33 -2.65 -0.32
CA PRO A 76 -9.60 -1.40 0.37
C PRO A 76 -10.62 -1.54 1.50
N GLU A 77 -11.36 -2.66 1.55
CA GLU A 77 -12.35 -2.97 2.62
C GLU A 77 -11.68 -3.09 3.98
N ASN A 78 -10.44 -3.58 4.00
CA ASN A 78 -9.59 -3.59 5.19
C ASN A 78 -8.14 -3.27 4.80
N ILE A 79 -7.58 -2.21 5.38
CA ILE A 79 -6.20 -1.78 5.13
C ILE A 79 -5.14 -2.76 5.66
N THR A 80 -5.55 -3.91 6.21
CA THR A 80 -4.66 -4.96 6.70
C THR A 80 -4.86 -6.30 5.99
N THR A 81 -5.78 -6.48 5.05
CA THR A 81 -6.01 -7.80 4.45
C THR A 81 -5.44 -7.91 3.04
N PHE A 82 -4.74 -9.02 2.77
CA PHE A 82 -4.25 -9.37 1.45
C PHE A 82 -4.73 -10.75 1.01
N TYR A 83 -4.68 -10.98 -0.30
CA TYR A 83 -4.94 -12.27 -0.93
C TYR A 83 -3.73 -12.64 -1.77
N SER A 84 -3.42 -13.93 -1.84
CA SER A 84 -2.39 -14.46 -2.74
C SER A 84 -2.90 -15.65 -3.54
N SER A 85 -2.31 -15.86 -4.71
CA SER A 85 -2.67 -16.95 -5.61
C SER A 85 -1.46 -17.44 -6.41
N GLN A 86 -1.41 -18.76 -6.59
CA GLN A 86 -0.44 -19.50 -7.36
C GLN A 86 -0.91 -19.78 -8.79
N ASP A 87 -2.08 -19.26 -9.17
CA ASP A 87 -2.60 -19.36 -10.53
C ASP A 87 -1.57 -18.90 -11.57
N VAL A 88 -1.65 -19.45 -12.78
CA VAL A 88 -0.70 -19.11 -13.83
C VAL A 88 -0.79 -17.64 -14.23
N VAL A 89 0.36 -17.00 -14.43
CA VAL A 89 0.44 -15.63 -14.96
C VAL A 89 -0.34 -15.51 -16.26
N GLY A 90 -1.13 -14.43 -16.41
CA GLY A 90 -2.04 -14.23 -17.54
C GLY A 90 -3.47 -14.72 -17.30
N THR A 91 -3.76 -15.37 -16.16
CA THR A 91 -5.13 -15.69 -15.74
C THR A 91 -6.01 -14.44 -15.76
N ASN A 92 -7.25 -14.58 -16.23
CA ASN A 92 -8.19 -13.46 -16.22
C ASN A 92 -8.47 -13.05 -14.77
N ILE A 93 -8.44 -11.74 -14.47
CA ILE A 93 -8.64 -11.20 -13.11
C ILE A 93 -9.91 -11.76 -12.46
N ALA A 94 -11.00 -11.91 -13.22
CA ALA A 94 -12.28 -12.43 -12.70
C ALA A 94 -12.26 -13.93 -12.37
N ASN A 95 -11.24 -14.65 -12.83
CA ASN A 95 -11.09 -16.09 -12.68
C ASN A 95 -9.92 -16.47 -11.75
N VAL A 96 -9.20 -15.49 -11.19
CA VAL A 96 -8.12 -15.77 -10.23
C VAL A 96 -8.72 -16.45 -9.01
N TYR A 97 -8.21 -17.64 -8.69
CA TYR A 97 -8.54 -18.37 -7.49
C TYR A 97 -7.59 -17.96 -6.36
N TRP A 98 -8.11 -17.31 -5.33
CA TRP A 98 -7.32 -16.89 -4.17
C TRP A 98 -7.02 -18.07 -3.25
N ASP A 99 -5.81 -18.61 -3.36
CA ASP A 99 -5.34 -19.75 -2.58
C ASP A 99 -5.22 -19.40 -1.09
N TYR A 100 -4.90 -18.15 -0.78
CA TYR A 100 -4.69 -17.70 0.58
C TYR A 100 -5.27 -16.30 0.85
N VAL A 101 -5.72 -16.11 2.09
CA VAL A 101 -6.18 -14.83 2.64
C VAL A 101 -5.49 -14.64 3.98
N GLY A 102 -4.82 -13.50 4.17
CA GLY A 102 -4.14 -13.19 5.41
C GLY A 102 -4.03 -11.71 5.66
N ASP A 103 -3.21 -11.35 6.65
CA ASP A 103 -2.98 -9.96 7.03
C ASP A 103 -1.65 -9.44 6.49
N TYR A 104 -1.61 -8.18 6.09
CA TYR A 104 -0.39 -7.49 5.71
C TYR A 104 -0.19 -6.24 6.57
N SER A 105 1.07 -5.87 6.74
CA SER A 105 1.45 -4.62 7.36
C SER A 105 2.59 -3.96 6.59
N VAL A 106 2.63 -2.62 6.67
CA VAL A 106 3.71 -1.83 6.09
C VAL A 106 4.40 -1.04 7.18
N ALA A 107 5.73 -1.12 7.24
CA ALA A 107 6.56 -0.34 8.15
C ALA A 107 7.48 0.62 7.41
N ASN A 108 7.79 1.74 8.06
CA ASN A 108 8.83 2.66 7.59
C ASN A 108 10.21 2.05 7.80
N VAL A 109 11.17 2.42 6.95
CA VAL A 109 12.57 2.05 7.12
C VAL A 109 13.35 3.25 7.62
N GLN A 110 14.08 3.09 8.73
CA GLN A 110 14.89 4.16 9.28
C GLN A 110 15.94 4.64 8.27
N GLY A 111 15.89 5.94 7.93
CA GLY A 111 16.83 6.58 7.01
C GLY A 111 16.48 6.45 5.53
N TYR A 112 15.30 5.92 5.18
CA TYR A 112 14.84 5.79 3.80
C TYR A 112 13.40 6.29 3.65
N ASP A 113 13.20 7.23 2.73
CA ASP A 113 11.87 7.78 2.43
C ASP A 113 11.14 6.96 1.35
N ASN A 114 11.90 6.34 0.45
CA ASN A 114 11.41 5.60 -0.73
C ASN A 114 11.51 4.07 -0.59
N LEU A 115 11.62 3.57 0.65
CA LEU A 115 11.71 2.15 0.97
C LEU A 115 10.77 1.85 2.12
N LYS A 116 9.99 0.78 1.98
CA LYS A 116 9.11 0.27 3.05
C LYS A 116 9.39 -1.20 3.30
N ILE A 117 9.01 -1.67 4.48
CA ILE A 117 8.94 -3.10 4.76
C ILE A 117 7.50 -3.53 4.62
N LEU A 118 7.20 -4.38 3.64
CA LEU A 118 5.94 -5.09 3.53
C LEU A 118 6.08 -6.43 4.25
N THR A 119 5.19 -6.73 5.18
CA THR A 119 5.10 -8.04 5.82
C THR A 119 3.78 -8.67 5.42
N LEU A 120 3.83 -9.87 4.84
CA LEU A 120 2.68 -10.72 4.54
C LEU A 120 2.62 -11.80 5.61
N ASP A 121 1.55 -11.82 6.39
CA ASP A 121 1.31 -12.78 7.45
C ASP A 121 0.42 -13.91 6.93
N TYR A 122 1.01 -15.10 6.81
CA TYR A 122 0.34 -16.33 6.43
C TYR A 122 -0.18 -17.11 7.66
N ASP A 123 -0.39 -16.42 8.79
CA ASP A 123 -0.89 -16.97 10.06
C ASP A 123 -0.02 -18.15 10.51
N SER A 124 -0.60 -19.34 10.65
CA SER A 124 0.11 -20.53 11.12
C SER A 124 1.18 -21.04 10.15
N TRP A 125 1.23 -20.50 8.93
CA TRP A 125 2.22 -20.87 7.90
C TRP A 125 3.47 -19.97 7.91
N GLY A 126 3.46 -18.88 8.69
CA GLY A 126 4.61 -18.01 8.87
C GLY A 126 4.41 -16.62 8.28
N THR A 127 5.52 -15.87 8.17
CA THR A 127 5.49 -14.48 7.69
C THR A 127 6.58 -14.28 6.64
N GLU A 128 6.25 -13.58 5.57
CA GLU A 128 7.16 -13.20 4.50
C GLU A 128 7.42 -11.69 4.58
N GLU A 129 8.70 -11.29 4.64
CA GLU A 129 9.08 -9.89 4.80
C GLU A 129 9.87 -9.38 3.58
N PHE A 130 9.38 -8.30 2.98
CA PHE A 130 9.94 -7.72 1.76
C PHE A 130 10.34 -6.26 1.95
N GLU A 131 11.46 -5.87 1.34
CA GLU A 131 11.71 -4.48 1.00
C GLU A 131 10.84 -4.10 -0.22
N LEU A 132 9.85 -3.25 0.01
CA LEU A 132 8.92 -2.73 -1.00
C LEU A 132 9.44 -1.41 -1.57
N THR A 133 9.57 -1.36 -2.89
CA THR A 133 9.86 -0.16 -3.68
C THR A 133 8.89 -0.02 -4.85
N VAL A 134 8.59 1.22 -5.23
CA VAL A 134 7.75 1.51 -6.40
C VAL A 134 8.65 1.84 -7.58
N ILE A 135 8.53 1.06 -8.66
CA ILE A 135 9.27 1.29 -9.92
C ILE A 135 8.56 2.36 -10.75
N ASN A 136 7.23 2.27 -10.86
CA ASN A 136 6.37 3.24 -11.54
C ASN A 136 4.91 3.09 -11.06
N ASP A 137 4.01 3.92 -11.59
CA ASP A 137 2.58 3.97 -11.24
C ASP A 137 1.81 2.64 -11.34
N SER A 138 2.39 1.62 -11.97
CA SER A 138 1.77 0.30 -12.14
C SER A 138 2.70 -0.85 -11.77
N THR A 139 3.89 -0.61 -11.22
CA THR A 139 4.86 -1.67 -10.96
C THR A 139 5.57 -1.47 -9.62
N ILE A 140 5.56 -2.52 -8.82
CA ILE A 140 6.29 -2.61 -7.55
C ILE A 140 7.38 -3.66 -7.64
N SER A 141 8.43 -3.47 -6.86
CA SER A 141 9.47 -4.46 -6.61
C SER A 141 9.45 -4.86 -5.14
N LEU A 142 9.44 -6.16 -4.89
CA LEU A 142 9.49 -6.81 -3.58
C LEU A 142 10.79 -7.60 -3.47
N TYR A 143 11.74 -7.10 -2.69
CA TYR A 143 12.96 -7.83 -2.38
C TYR A 143 12.76 -8.64 -1.09
N HIS A 144 12.81 -9.96 -1.19
CA HIS A 144 12.57 -10.86 -0.08
C HIS A 144 13.76 -10.91 0.87
N ASN A 145 13.54 -10.56 2.14
CA ASN A 145 14.62 -10.35 3.10
C ASN A 145 15.38 -11.64 3.44
N ASN A 146 14.70 -12.78 3.44
CA ASN A 146 15.29 -14.06 3.84
C ASN A 146 16.01 -14.75 2.68
N SER A 147 15.34 -14.88 1.53
CA SER A 147 15.93 -15.59 0.39
C SER A 147 16.86 -14.72 -0.46
N GLY A 148 16.71 -13.40 -0.40
CA GLY A 148 17.41 -12.48 -1.30
C GLY A 148 16.90 -12.49 -2.75
N THR A 149 15.71 -13.05 -2.99
CA THR A 149 15.02 -13.03 -4.29
C THR A 149 14.26 -11.71 -4.46
N THR A 150 14.35 -11.09 -5.64
CA THR A 150 13.53 -9.94 -6.02
C THR A 150 12.40 -10.38 -6.94
N TYR A 151 11.19 -9.95 -6.63
CA TYR A 151 10.00 -10.13 -7.45
C TYR A 151 9.51 -8.77 -7.95
N GLU A 152 9.06 -8.69 -9.19
CA GLU A 152 8.30 -7.52 -9.67
C GLU A 152 6.86 -7.92 -9.94
N PHE A 153 5.95 -7.05 -9.53
CA PHE A 153 4.53 -7.21 -9.77
C PHE A 153 3.97 -5.99 -10.49
N LYS A 154 3.09 -6.25 -11.47
CA LYS A 154 2.40 -5.24 -12.24
C LYS A 154 0.91 -5.20 -11.89
N GLY A 155 0.42 -4.00 -11.63
CA GLY A 155 -0.99 -3.74 -11.35
C GLY A 155 -1.89 -4.05 -12.55
N ARG A 156 -2.97 -4.78 -12.31
CA ARG A 156 -4.04 -5.12 -13.26
C ARG A 156 -5.41 -4.76 -12.68
N GLY A 157 -6.30 -4.25 -13.53
CA GLY A 157 -7.63 -3.80 -13.10
C GLY A 157 -7.55 -2.51 -12.28
N TYR A 158 -7.01 -1.44 -12.87
CA TYR A 158 -6.95 -0.13 -12.24
C TYR A 158 -8.35 0.34 -11.85
N ILE A 159 -8.51 0.72 -10.59
CA ILE A 159 -9.78 1.14 -10.01
C ILE A 159 -9.94 2.64 -10.24
N GLN A 160 -10.58 3.01 -11.35
CA GLN A 160 -10.82 4.41 -11.68
C GLN A 160 -11.94 5.02 -10.84
N TYR A 161 -11.65 6.14 -10.19
CA TYR A 161 -12.66 6.95 -9.50
C TYR A 161 -13.07 8.14 -10.35
N LEU A 162 -14.20 7.99 -11.05
CA LEU A 162 -14.85 9.11 -11.72
C LEU A 162 -15.71 9.86 -10.70
N LYS A 163 -15.51 11.18 -10.57
CA LYS A 163 -16.50 12.03 -9.87
C LYS A 163 -17.80 11.96 -10.66
N SER A 164 -18.88 11.49 -10.03
CA SER A 164 -20.22 11.55 -10.61
C SER A 164 -20.52 12.99 -11.03
N SER A 165 -20.89 13.20 -12.30
CA SER A 165 -21.36 14.48 -12.84
C SER A 165 -22.81 14.79 -12.45
N SER A 166 -23.47 13.89 -11.71
CA SER A 166 -24.88 14.00 -11.35
C SER A 166 -25.07 14.11 -9.83
N ALA A 167 -25.95 15.03 -9.42
CA ALA A 167 -26.36 15.28 -8.03
C ALA A 167 -27.25 14.16 -7.44
N LYS A 168 -26.99 12.91 -7.79
CA LYS A 168 -27.52 11.75 -7.07
C LYS A 168 -26.51 11.38 -6.00
N GLU A 169 -27.02 11.01 -4.82
CA GLU A 169 -26.24 10.67 -3.63
C GLU A 169 -24.98 9.92 -4.03
N THR A 170 -23.84 10.58 -3.87
CA THR A 170 -22.55 9.91 -3.83
C THR A 170 -22.71 8.80 -2.82
N VAL A 171 -22.72 7.54 -3.28
CA VAL A 171 -22.49 6.40 -2.41
C VAL A 171 -21.14 6.69 -1.80
N ARG A 172 -21.15 7.24 -0.58
CA ARG A 172 -19.94 7.38 0.22
C ARG A 172 -19.53 5.93 0.42
N ASN A 173 -18.51 5.47 -0.29
CA ASN A 173 -17.81 4.24 0.08
C ASN A 173 -17.22 4.51 1.47
N GLU A 174 -18.00 4.31 2.52
CA GLU A 174 -17.56 4.45 3.90
C GLU A 174 -16.36 3.54 4.15
N ASP A 175 -16.34 2.40 3.46
CA ASP A 175 -15.27 1.39 3.47
C ASP A 175 -13.95 1.86 2.84
N ARG A 176 -13.90 3.03 2.16
CA ARG A 176 -12.67 3.53 1.50
C ARG A 176 -12.25 4.93 1.95
N LYS A 177 -12.64 5.33 3.16
CA LYS A 177 -12.21 6.60 3.73
C LYS A 177 -10.71 6.57 3.98
N ARG A 178 -9.97 7.47 3.31
CA ARG A 178 -8.53 7.65 3.57
C ARG A 178 -8.32 8.18 4.99
N THR A 179 -7.55 7.45 5.78
CA THR A 179 -7.12 7.76 7.14
C THR A 179 -5.61 7.83 7.17
N LYS A 180 -5.07 8.64 8.09
CA LYS A 180 -3.62 8.65 8.31
C LYS A 180 -3.24 7.33 8.98
N VAL A 181 -2.49 6.49 8.29
CA VAL A 181 -1.96 5.23 8.85
C VAL A 181 -0.74 5.57 9.72
N ILE A 182 -0.76 5.16 10.98
CA ILE A 182 0.39 5.25 11.88
C ILE A 182 1.13 3.92 11.79
N ARG A 183 2.37 3.96 11.33
CA ARG A 183 3.21 2.78 11.09
C ARG A 183 4.37 2.73 12.06
N GLU A 184 4.83 1.52 12.33
CA GLU A 184 6.10 1.29 13.00
C GLU A 184 7.28 1.67 12.08
N THR A 185 8.43 1.94 12.69
CA THR A 185 9.69 2.16 11.97
C THR A 185 10.65 1.02 12.32
N LYS A 186 11.10 0.29 11.30
CA LYS A 186 12.05 -0.80 11.41
C LYS A 186 13.44 -0.37 10.95
N ILE A 187 14.47 -1.00 11.52
CA ILE A 187 15.85 -0.90 11.04
C ILE A 187 16.01 -1.89 9.87
N ARG A 188 16.62 -1.44 8.78
CA ARG A 188 16.90 -2.28 7.61
C ARG A 188 17.82 -3.44 8.00
N ARG A 189 17.40 -4.68 7.70
CA ARG A 189 18.17 -5.90 8.05
C ARG A 189 19.37 -6.13 7.11
N ASN A 190 19.22 -5.82 5.83
CA ASN A 190 20.21 -6.09 4.80
C ASN A 190 21.10 -4.86 4.54
N LEU A 191 22.05 -4.60 5.44
CA LEU A 191 23.21 -3.74 5.17
C LEU A 191 24.27 -4.59 4.46
N LYS A 192 24.26 -4.63 3.12
CA LYS A 192 25.44 -5.01 2.36
C LYS A 192 26.27 -3.78 2.04
#